data_AF-A0AAD5VDU0-F1
#
_entry.id   AF-A0AAD5VDU0-F1
#
_cell.length_a   1.000
_cell.length_b   1.000
_cell.length_c   1.000
_cell.angle_alpha   90.00
_cell.angle_beta   90.00
_cell.angle_gamma   90.00
#
_symmetry.space_group_name_H-M   'P 1'
#
loop_
_entity.id
_entity.type
_entity.pdbx_description
1 polymer ?
#
loop_
_entity_poly.entity_id
_entity_poly.type
_entity_poly.pdbx_seq_one_letter_code
_entity_poly.pdbx_strand_id
1 'polypeptide(L)'
;MTSPNNREGDMVARVYRIIRTGVNQEGNEYVRYKDINNRIGYYYNNRNDSFYSHNPDDSAYYEARDGFWRFQTSDGEVTTSKDAALSGTAISGDV
;
A
#
# COMPACT_ATOMS: atom_id res chain seq x y z
N MET A 1 -16.20 -11.97 34.48
CA MET A 1 -16.43 -12.09 33.03
C MET A 1 -15.12 -11.81 32.33
N THR A 2 -14.39 -12.84 31.95
CA THR A 2 -13.09 -12.75 31.26
C THR A 2 -13.36 -12.58 29.77
N SER A 3 -12.98 -11.42 29.24
CA SER A 3 -13.08 -11.10 27.81
C SER A 3 -12.06 -11.94 27.02
N PRO A 4 -12.39 -12.39 25.79
CA PRO A 4 -11.74 -13.54 25.18
C PRO A 4 -10.49 -13.17 24.39
N ASN A 5 -9.43 -13.94 24.65
CA ASN A 5 -8.41 -14.39 23.70
C ASN A 5 -7.77 -13.32 22.82
N ASN A 6 -6.74 -12.72 23.38
CA ASN A 6 -5.54 -12.29 22.69
C ASN A 6 -5.06 -13.38 21.71
N ARG A 7 -5.57 -13.39 20.48
CA ARG A 7 -4.81 -13.92 19.35
C ARG A 7 -3.77 -12.85 19.00
N GLU A 8 -2.77 -12.76 19.86
CA GLU A 8 -1.45 -12.20 19.60
C GLU A 8 -0.73 -13.08 18.57
N GLY A 9 -1.32 -13.20 17.39
CA GLY A 9 -0.67 -13.75 16.21
C GLY A 9 0.18 -12.65 15.61
N ASP A 10 1.45 -12.61 16.02
CA ASP A 10 2.54 -12.20 15.15
C ASP A 10 2.54 -10.73 14.67
N MET A 11 2.33 -9.77 15.58
CA MET A 11 2.77 -8.39 15.32
C MET A 11 4.29 -8.30 15.49
N VAL A 12 5.04 -9.01 14.65
CA VAL A 12 6.43 -8.64 14.39
C VAL A 12 6.34 -7.23 13.83
N ALA A 13 6.73 -6.22 14.59
CA ALA A 13 6.92 -4.88 14.05
C ALA A 13 7.85 -5.06 12.84
N ARG A 14 7.30 -4.97 11.63
CA ARG A 14 8.07 -5.19 10.41
C ARG A 14 9.06 -4.03 10.33
N VAL A 15 10.28 -4.27 10.79
CA VAL A 15 11.36 -3.28 10.74
C VAL A 15 11.79 -3.15 9.30
N TYR A 16 11.61 -1.95 8.74
CA TYR A 16 12.03 -1.63 7.39
C TYR A 16 13.11 -0.56 7.41
N ARG A 17 14.10 -0.73 6.54
CA ARG A 17 15.11 0.29 6.24
C ARG A 17 14.82 0.88 4.88
N ILE A 18 14.51 2.17 4.83
CA ILE A 18 14.44 2.91 3.56
C ILE A 18 15.84 2.92 2.95
N ILE A 19 15.95 2.51 1.68
CA ILE A 19 17.22 2.49 0.93
C ILE A 19 17.25 3.50 -0.20
N ARG A 20 16.08 3.93 -0.70
CA ARG A 20 15.99 4.96 -1.74
C ARG A 20 14.62 5.61 -1.71
N THR A 21 14.58 6.89 -1.98
CA THR A 21 13.37 7.64 -2.32
C THR A 21 13.63 8.49 -3.55
N GLY A 22 12.58 8.95 -4.23
CA GLY A 22 12.72 9.93 -5.29
C GLY A 22 11.46 10.10 -6.13
N VAL A 23 11.61 10.85 -7.21
CA VAL A 23 10.58 11.06 -8.23
C VAL A 23 11.15 10.63 -9.57
N ASN A 24 10.41 9.85 -10.36
CA ASN A 24 10.83 9.41 -11.69
C ASN A 24 10.53 10.51 -12.75
N GLN A 25 10.92 10.28 -14.00
CA GLN A 25 10.69 11.24 -15.10
C GLN A 25 9.20 11.50 -15.41
N GLU A 26 8.32 10.60 -14.99
CA GLU A 26 6.87 10.70 -15.19
C GLU A 26 6.18 11.48 -14.06
N GLY A 27 6.92 11.83 -13.01
CA GLY A 27 6.41 12.50 -11.82
C GLY A 27 5.87 11.54 -10.75
N ASN A 28 6.16 10.24 -10.84
CA ASN A 28 5.77 9.27 -9.83
C ASN A 28 6.78 9.28 -8.69
N GLU A 29 6.29 9.46 -7.46
CA GLU A 29 7.10 9.33 -6.26
C GLU A 29 7.30 7.85 -5.96
N TYR A 30 8.51 7.46 -5.53
CA TYR A 30 8.79 6.09 -5.16
C TYR A 30 9.60 6.02 -3.87
N VAL A 31 9.36 4.95 -3.12
CA VAL A 31 10.18 4.54 -1.99
C VAL A 31 10.55 3.09 -2.18
N ARG A 32 11.83 2.78 -1.94
CA ARG A 32 12.37 1.43 -1.93
C ARG A 32 12.95 1.17 -0.55
N TYR A 33 12.63 0.01 0.01
CA TYR A 33 13.03 -0.36 1.36
C TYR A 33 13.48 -1.82 1.43
N LYS A 34 14.15 -2.17 2.52
CA LYS A 34 14.52 -3.55 2.87
C LYS A 34 13.83 -3.97 4.15
N ASP A 35 13.41 -5.23 4.24
CA ASP A 35 13.02 -5.83 5.52
C ASP A 35 14.24 -6.36 6.30
N ILE A 36 13.96 -6.96 7.46
CA ILE A 36 14.96 -7.60 8.33
C ILE A 36 15.74 -8.73 7.65
N ASN A 37 15.17 -9.35 6.61
CA ASN A 37 15.77 -10.43 5.83
C ASN A 37 16.50 -9.90 4.57
N ASN A 38 16.71 -8.58 4.47
CA ASN A 38 17.28 -7.89 3.32
C ASN A 38 16.49 -8.06 2.00
N ARG A 39 15.24 -8.52 2.07
CA ARG A 39 14.34 -8.59 0.92
C ARG A 39 13.84 -7.19 0.59
N ILE A 40 13.57 -6.95 -0.69
CA ILE A 40 13.26 -5.62 -1.21
C ILE A 40 11.75 -5.45 -1.30
N GLY A 41 11.25 -4.36 -0.76
CA GLY A 41 9.91 -3.86 -1.04
C GLY A 41 9.97 -2.46 -1.64
N TYR A 42 8.87 -2.03 -2.23
CA TYR A 42 8.74 -0.70 -2.79
C TYR A 42 7.29 -0.26 -2.87
N TYR A 43 7.07 1.05 -2.87
CA TYR A 43 5.78 1.63 -3.22
C TYR A 43 5.96 2.87 -4.10
N TYR A 44 4.94 3.15 -4.89
CA TYR A 44 4.82 4.28 -5.81
C TYR A 44 3.54 5.05 -5.50
N ASN A 45 3.67 6.37 -5.38
CA ASN A 45 2.56 7.29 -5.56
C ASN A 45 2.66 7.84 -6.98
N ASN A 46 1.74 7.45 -7.84
CA ASN A 46 1.75 7.87 -9.23
C ASN A 46 1.10 9.24 -9.37
N ARG A 47 1.53 10.00 -10.39
CA ARG A 47 1.04 11.36 -10.66
C ARG A 47 -0.48 11.44 -10.92
N ASN A 48 -1.10 10.34 -11.32
CA ASN A 48 -2.54 10.23 -11.55
C ASN A 48 -3.33 9.88 -10.27
N ASP A 49 -2.72 10.06 -9.10
CA ASP A 49 -3.25 9.68 -7.77
C ASP A 49 -3.50 8.17 -7.60
N SER A 50 -2.93 7.32 -8.47
CA SER A 50 -2.92 5.88 -8.21
C SER A 50 -1.76 5.50 -7.30
N PHE A 51 -1.94 4.45 -6.51
CA PHE A 51 -0.96 3.89 -5.61
C PHE A 51 -0.58 2.48 -6.04
N TYR A 52 0.70 2.13 -5.93
CA TYR A 52 1.15 0.75 -6.07
C TYR A 52 2.14 0.41 -4.97
N SER A 53 2.03 -0.77 -4.39
CA SER A 53 3.03 -1.30 -3.47
C SER A 53 3.32 -2.76 -3.77
N HIS A 54 4.55 -3.14 -3.53
CA HIS A 54 5.03 -4.51 -3.56
C HIS A 54 5.86 -4.75 -2.30
N ASN A 55 5.44 -5.74 -1.54
CA ASN A 55 6.06 -6.08 -0.28
C ASN A 55 7.17 -7.13 -0.49
N PRO A 56 8.11 -7.24 0.47
CA PRO A 56 9.19 -8.22 0.37
C PRO A 56 8.74 -9.69 0.49
N ASP A 57 7.48 -9.94 0.83
CA ASP A 57 6.85 -11.27 0.82
C ASP A 57 6.17 -11.59 -0.52
N ASP A 58 6.45 -10.81 -1.58
CA ASP A 58 5.85 -10.89 -2.91
C ASP A 58 4.36 -10.51 -3.01
N SER A 59 3.72 -10.13 -1.89
CA SER A 59 2.38 -9.54 -1.95
C SER A 59 2.41 -8.16 -2.60
N ALA A 60 1.33 -7.79 -3.29
CA ALA A 60 1.22 -6.51 -3.97
C ALA A 60 -0.16 -5.88 -3.79
N TYR A 61 -0.21 -4.55 -3.75
CA TYR A 61 -1.45 -3.79 -3.70
C TYR A 61 -1.41 -2.67 -4.72
N TYR A 62 -2.52 -2.48 -5.42
CA TYR A 62 -2.73 -1.42 -6.39
C TYR A 62 -4.07 -0.75 -6.11
N GLU A 63 -4.08 0.57 -6.14
CA GLU A 63 -5.28 1.39 -6.06
C GLU A 63 -5.25 2.42 -7.18
N ALA A 64 -6.30 2.44 -7.99
CA ALA A 64 -6.51 3.43 -9.01
C ALA A 64 -7.36 4.58 -8.46
N ARG A 65 -7.18 5.77 -9.03
CA ARG A 65 -7.96 6.96 -8.69
C ARG A 65 -9.48 6.78 -8.84
N ASP A 66 -9.93 5.85 -9.68
CA ASP A 66 -11.35 5.60 -9.92
C ASP A 66 -12.01 4.70 -8.86
N GLY A 67 -11.32 4.42 -7.75
CA GLY A 67 -11.81 3.57 -6.66
C GLY A 67 -11.68 2.07 -6.95
N PHE A 68 -11.05 1.70 -8.07
CA PHE A 68 -10.64 0.31 -8.30
C PHE A 68 -9.41 -0.01 -7.45
N TRP A 69 -9.45 -1.14 -6.75
CA TRP A 69 -8.26 -1.69 -6.09
C TRP A 69 -8.07 -3.17 -6.42
N ARG A 70 -6.81 -3.59 -6.36
CA ARG A 70 -6.36 -4.97 -6.55
C ARG A 70 -5.34 -5.30 -5.48
N PHE A 71 -5.58 -6.39 -4.77
CA PHE A 71 -4.63 -7.00 -3.85
C PHE A 71 -4.22 -8.37 -4.36
N GLN A 72 -2.93 -8.67 -4.34
CA GLN A 72 -2.37 -9.98 -4.63
C GLN A 72 -1.59 -10.46 -3.39
N THR A 73 -1.93 -11.64 -2.90
CA THR A 73 -1.21 -12.32 -1.82
C THR A 73 0.11 -12.92 -2.34
N SER A 74 0.99 -13.31 -1.43
CA SER A 74 2.30 -13.91 -1.74
C SER A 74 2.22 -15.25 -2.49
N ASP A 75 1.11 -15.98 -2.33
CA ASP A 75 0.82 -17.23 -3.03
C ASP A 75 0.13 -17.02 -4.40
N GLY A 76 -0.15 -15.77 -4.76
CA GLY A 76 -0.69 -15.38 -6.06
C GLY A 76 -2.21 -15.31 -6.11
N GLU A 77 -2.94 -15.52 -5.01
CA GLU A 77 -4.38 -15.21 -4.98
C GLU A 77 -4.61 -13.71 -5.21
N VAL A 78 -5.65 -13.39 -5.98
CA VAL A 78 -5.96 -12.01 -6.36
C VAL A 78 -7.38 -11.67 -5.90
N THR A 79 -7.50 -10.59 -5.15
CA THR A 79 -8.78 -9.96 -4.81
C THR A 79 -8.86 -8.60 -5.47
N THR A 80 -10.00 -8.27 -6.04
CA THR A 80 -10.28 -6.94 -6.60
C THR A 80 -11.59 -6.40 -6.04
N SER A 81 -11.70 -5.08 -5.97
CA SER A 81 -12.99 -4.41 -5.83
C SER A 81 -12.99 -3.14 -6.67
N LYS A 82 -14.19 -2.62 -6.88
CA LYS A 82 -14.43 -1.30 -7.42
C LYS A 82 -15.47 -0.63 -6.55
N ASP A 83 -15.04 0.25 -5.68
CA ASP A 83 -15.95 1.09 -4.94
C ASP A 83 -16.32 2.25 -5.87
N ALA A 84 -17.57 2.29 -6.31
CA ALA A 84 -18.04 3.39 -7.12
C ALA A 84 -17.96 4.69 -6.31
N ALA A 85 -17.02 5.55 -6.72
CA ALA A 85 -16.95 6.99 -6.46
C ALA A 85 -16.30 7.48 -5.14
N LEU A 86 -15.05 7.93 -5.26
CA LEU A 86 -14.64 9.24 -4.73
C LEU A 86 -15.08 10.33 -5.73
N SER A 87 -16.39 10.43 -6.02
CA SER A 87 -16.92 11.61 -6.70
C SER A 87 -17.10 12.71 -5.67
N GLY A 88 -16.20 13.69 -5.70
CA GLY A 88 -16.46 15.05 -5.26
C GLY A 88 -17.13 15.20 -3.90
N THR A 89 -16.34 15.19 -2.83
CA THR A 89 -16.58 16.16 -1.76
C THR A 89 -15.26 16.87 -1.51
N ALA A 90 -14.95 17.83 -2.39
CA ALA A 90 -14.19 18.98 -1.94
C ALA A 90 -15.03 19.61 -0.84
N ILE A 91 -14.65 19.39 0.42
CA ILE A 91 -15.09 20.27 1.49
C ILE A 91 -14.31 21.55 1.26
N SER A 92 -14.81 22.43 0.38
CA SER A 92 -14.39 23.83 0.35
C SER A 92 -14.88 24.45 1.66
N GLY A 93 -14.03 24.44 2.67
CA GLY A 93 -14.12 25.42 3.75
C GLY A 93 -13.51 26.72 3.23
N ASP A 94 -14.31 27.50 2.50
CA ASP A 94 -14.02 28.90 2.22
C ASP A 94 -14.12 29.71 3.53
N VAL A 95 -13.06 30.47 3.79
CA VAL A 95 -12.87 31.65 4.68
C VAL A 95 -13.04 31.46 6.18
#